data_AF-A0A7S1IES7-F1
#
_entry.id   AF-A0A7S1IES7-F1
#
_cell.length_a   1.000
_cell.length_b   1.000
_cell.length_c   1.000
_cell.angle_alpha   90.00
_cell.angle_beta   90.00
_cell.angle_gamma   90.00
#
_symmetry.space_group_name_H-M   'P 1'
#
loop_
_entity.id
_entity.type
_entity.pdbx_description
1 polymer ?
#
loop_
_entity_poly.entity_id
_entity_poly.type
_entity_poly.pdbx_seq_one_letter_code
_entity_poly.pdbx_strand_id
1 'polypeptide(L)'
;ATMMSDEDRAKEPENLQNLLNSIRSNIDLEKLQYISDHRARDRQAVASNCTVQMRTLMDNSLISSRVEEGKLLVVGAFYEITSGIVDFFSLDANGMITEA
;
A
#
# COMPACT_ATOMS: atom_id res chain seq x y z
N ALA A 1 -5.97 -10.46 4.96
CA ALA A 1 -4.82 -9.96 5.73
C ALA A 1 -5.11 -8.57 6.30
N THR A 2 -5.37 -7.59 5.46
CA THR A 2 -5.52 -6.18 5.86
C THR A 2 -6.72 -5.87 6.75
N MET A 3 -7.88 -6.46 6.44
CA MET A 3 -9.14 -6.27 7.17
C MET A 3 -9.38 -7.35 8.23
N MET A 4 -8.35 -8.12 8.58
CA MET A 4 -8.45 -9.22 9.55
C MET A 4 -8.68 -8.68 10.96
N SER A 5 -9.51 -9.37 11.75
CA SER A 5 -9.76 -9.00 13.14
C SER A 5 -8.49 -9.11 13.99
N ASP A 6 -8.44 -8.40 15.11
CA ASP A 6 -7.32 -8.50 16.04
C ASP A 6 -7.27 -9.87 16.74
N GLU A 7 -8.45 -10.45 17.00
CA GLU A 7 -8.60 -11.79 17.59
C GLU A 7 -8.08 -12.90 16.67
N ASP A 8 -8.35 -12.82 15.36
CA ASP A 8 -7.84 -13.81 14.42
C ASP A 8 -6.33 -13.67 14.22
N ARG A 9 -5.81 -12.45 14.28
CA ARG A 9 -4.37 -12.19 14.15
C ARG A 9 -3.58 -12.74 15.33
N ALA A 10 -4.10 -12.64 16.54
CA ALA A 10 -3.46 -13.20 17.72
C ALA A 10 -3.27 -14.74 17.65
N LYS A 11 -4.01 -15.43 16.77
CA LYS A 11 -3.90 -16.88 16.56
C LYS A 11 -2.79 -17.27 15.57
N GLU A 12 -2.22 -16.30 14.84
CA GLU A 12 -1.18 -16.57 13.84
C GLU A 12 0.20 -16.77 14.47
N PRO A 13 1.17 -17.39 13.78
CA PRO A 13 2.56 -17.43 14.21
C PRO A 13 3.16 -16.04 14.43
N GLU A 14 4.05 -15.87 15.41
CA GLU A 14 4.62 -14.57 15.81
C GLU A 14 5.22 -13.77 14.63
N ASN A 15 5.98 -14.45 13.77
CA ASN A 15 6.56 -13.83 12.58
C ASN A 15 5.49 -13.30 11.61
N LEU A 16 4.36 -14.00 11.48
CA LEU A 16 3.24 -13.56 10.66
C LEU A 16 2.48 -12.40 11.32
N GLN A 17 2.29 -12.44 12.64
CA GLN A 17 1.69 -11.34 13.39
C GLN A 17 2.47 -10.03 13.18
N ASN A 18 3.80 -10.09 13.32
CA ASN A 18 4.67 -8.93 13.16
C ASN A 18 4.55 -8.32 11.76
N LEU A 19 4.53 -9.17 10.72
CA LEU A 19 4.33 -8.72 9.34
C LEU A 19 2.94 -8.11 9.12
N LEU A 20 1.88 -8.75 9.63
CA LEU A 20 0.51 -8.25 9.48
C LEU A 20 0.32 -6.91 10.21
N ASN A 21 0.95 -6.74 11.37
CA ASN A 21 0.93 -5.49 12.13
C ASN A 21 1.63 -4.36 11.37
N SER A 22 2.78 -4.63 10.73
CA SER A 22 3.50 -3.59 9.95
C SER A 22 2.73 -3.17 8.70
N ILE A 23 1.99 -4.09 8.07
CA ILE A 23 1.09 -3.74 6.95
C ILE A 23 -0.07 -2.89 7.47
N ARG A 24 -0.69 -3.28 8.59
CA ARG A 24 -1.86 -2.57 9.16
C ARG A 24 -1.53 -1.17 9.66
N SER A 25 -0.34 -0.97 10.23
CA SER A 25 0.09 0.38 10.68
C SER A 25 0.19 1.38 9.53
N ASN A 26 0.30 0.90 8.29
CA ASN A 26 0.40 1.74 7.10
C ASN A 26 -0.98 2.09 6.50
N ILE A 27 -2.07 1.73 7.18
CA ILE A 27 -3.43 1.92 6.69
C ILE A 27 -4.25 2.72 7.70
N ASP A 28 -4.85 3.80 7.20
CA ASP A 28 -5.73 4.66 7.97
C ASP A 28 -7.13 4.01 8.08
N LEU A 29 -7.28 3.14 9.07
CA LEU A 29 -8.53 2.42 9.34
C LEU A 29 -9.67 3.38 9.70
N GLU A 30 -9.36 4.53 10.30
CA GLU A 30 -10.35 5.55 10.63
C GLU A 30 -10.95 6.16 9.36
N LYS A 31 -10.16 6.41 8.32
CA LYS A 31 -10.70 6.88 7.04
C LYS A 31 -11.48 5.80 6.29
N LEU A 32 -11.02 4.56 6.35
CA LEU A 32 -11.69 3.44 5.68
C LEU A 32 -13.10 3.18 6.22
N GLN A 33 -13.37 3.51 7.50
CA GLN A 33 -14.69 3.31 8.11
C GLN A 33 -15.80 4.12 7.41
N TYR A 34 -15.45 5.22 6.73
CA TYR A 34 -16.41 6.08 6.02
C TYR A 34 -16.79 5.52 4.63
N ILE A 35 -16.12 4.47 4.15
CA ILE A 35 -16.43 3.83 2.87
C ILE A 35 -17.45 2.70 3.12
N SER A 36 -18.71 2.93 2.76
CA SER A 36 -19.78 1.95 2.98
C SER A 36 -19.67 0.71 2.07
N ASP A 37 -19.22 0.89 0.84
CA ASP A 37 -19.03 -0.22 -0.10
C ASP A 37 -17.80 -1.07 0.29
N HIS A 38 -18.04 -2.36 0.53
CA HIS A 38 -16.99 -3.28 1.00
C HIS A 38 -15.85 -3.42 -0.01
N ARG A 39 -16.16 -3.49 -1.30
CA ARG A 39 -15.13 -3.66 -2.35
C ARG A 39 -14.27 -2.42 -2.49
N ALA A 40 -14.88 -1.23 -2.43
CA ALA A 40 -14.18 0.04 -2.44
C ALA A 40 -13.29 0.18 -1.19
N ARG A 41 -13.75 -0.27 -0.02
CA ARG A 41 -12.97 -0.27 1.22
C ARG A 41 -11.74 -1.17 1.12
N ASP A 42 -11.91 -2.39 0.65
CA ASP A 42 -10.80 -3.33 0.44
C ASP A 42 -9.79 -2.78 -0.58
N ARG A 43 -10.29 -2.26 -1.71
CA ARG A 43 -9.46 -1.64 -2.74
C ARG A 43 -8.66 -0.47 -2.17
N GLN A 44 -9.30 0.40 -1.39
CA GLN A 44 -8.63 1.54 -0.76
C GLN A 44 -7.57 1.09 0.25
N ALA A 45 -7.82 0.03 1.02
CA ALA A 45 -6.86 -0.52 1.95
C ALA A 45 -5.60 -1.04 1.23
N VAL A 46 -5.77 -1.71 0.09
CA VAL A 46 -4.66 -2.18 -0.74
C VAL A 46 -3.92 -1.02 -1.41
N ALA A 47 -4.64 -0.04 -1.96
CA ALA A 47 -4.05 1.16 -2.58
C ALA A 47 -3.22 1.97 -1.58
N SER A 48 -3.73 2.15 -0.35
CA SER A 48 -3.00 2.81 0.74
C SER A 48 -1.71 2.07 1.09
N ASN A 49 -1.77 0.75 1.23
CA ASN A 49 -0.59 -0.07 1.48
C ASN A 49 0.44 0.04 0.34
N CYS A 50 0.00 -0.03 -0.91
CA CYS A 50 0.86 0.13 -2.09
C CYS A 50 1.57 1.49 -2.07
N THR A 51 0.82 2.56 -1.83
CA THR A 51 1.36 3.93 -1.71
C THR A 51 2.40 4.04 -0.61
N VAL A 52 2.13 3.53 0.58
CA VAL A 52 3.08 3.62 1.69
C VAL A 52 4.36 2.85 1.37
N GLN A 53 4.26 1.66 0.77
CA GLN A 53 5.44 0.91 0.34
C GLN A 53 6.25 1.66 -0.72
N MET A 54 5.59 2.32 -1.68
CA MET A 54 6.30 3.18 -2.65
C MET A 54 7.05 4.32 -1.95
N ARG A 55 6.42 4.99 -0.97
CA ARG A 55 7.08 6.05 -0.20
C ARG A 55 8.26 5.52 0.61
N THR A 56 8.11 4.38 1.26
CA THR A 56 9.19 3.72 2.00
C THR A 56 10.36 3.34 1.08
N LEU A 57 10.10 2.98 -0.18
CA LEU A 57 11.18 2.78 -1.15
C LEU A 57 11.93 4.09 -1.46
N MET A 58 11.22 5.22 -1.50
CA MET A 58 11.83 6.53 -1.73
C MET A 58 12.64 7.05 -0.52
N ASP A 59 12.40 6.55 0.69
CA ASP A 59 13.23 6.84 1.88
C ASP A 59 14.65 6.22 1.76
N ASN A 60 14.84 5.26 0.86
CA ASN A 60 16.14 4.68 0.58
C ASN A 60 16.93 5.59 -0.39
N SER A 61 18.03 6.19 0.10
CA SER A 61 18.86 7.12 -0.67
C SER A 61 19.45 6.55 -1.97
N LEU A 62 19.67 5.22 -2.05
CA LEU A 62 20.12 4.57 -3.27
C LEU A 62 19.01 4.54 -4.34
N ILE A 63 17.75 4.38 -3.91
CA ILE A 63 16.60 4.35 -4.81
C ILE A 63 16.27 5.77 -5.26
N SER A 64 16.10 6.70 -4.31
CA SER A 64 15.70 8.07 -4.62
C SER A 64 16.71 8.79 -5.51
N SER A 65 18.01 8.65 -5.27
CA SER A 65 19.04 9.24 -6.14
C SER A 65 18.94 8.74 -7.59
N ARG A 66 18.62 7.46 -7.82
CA ARG A 66 18.47 6.92 -9.18
C ARG A 66 17.17 7.35 -9.84
N VAL A 67 16.13 7.62 -9.05
CA VAL A 67 14.88 8.20 -9.54
C VAL A 67 15.10 9.65 -9.97
N GLU A 68 15.78 10.46 -9.15
CA GLU A 68 16.14 11.85 -9.48
C GLU A 68 17.04 11.95 -10.72
N GLU A 69 17.96 11.01 -10.90
CA GLU A 69 18.79 10.89 -12.11
C GLU A 69 18.00 10.43 -13.35
N GLY A 70 16.72 10.08 -13.22
CA GLY A 70 15.90 9.53 -14.30
C GLY A 70 16.31 8.12 -14.76
N LYS A 71 17.09 7.40 -13.95
CA LYS A 71 17.60 6.05 -14.26
C LYS A 71 16.74 4.93 -13.67
N LEU A 72 15.83 5.28 -12.76
CA LEU A 72 14.91 4.36 -12.11
C LEU A 72 13.53 5.00 -12.04
N LEU A 73 12.48 4.20 -12.19
CA LEU A 73 11.10 4.61 -11.95
C LEU A 73 10.51 3.73 -10.85
N VAL A 74 9.79 4.34 -9.91
CA VAL A 74 9.04 3.64 -8.87
C VAL A 74 7.55 3.77 -9.19
N VAL A 75 6.91 2.64 -9.48
CA VAL A 75 5.47 2.55 -9.80
C VAL A 75 4.83 1.49 -8.91
N GLY A 76 3.70 1.84 -8.31
CA GLY A 76 2.83 0.91 -7.60
C GLY A 76 1.79 0.35 -8.55
N ALA A 77 1.37 -0.88 -8.32
CA ALA A 77 0.31 -1.50 -9.09
C ALA A 77 -0.56 -2.37 -8.18
N PHE A 78 -1.87 -2.27 -8.37
CA PHE A 78 -2.86 -3.17 -7.79
C PHE A 78 -3.58 -3.92 -8.92
N TYR A 79 -3.64 -5.25 -8.82
CA TYR A 79 -4.31 -6.10 -9.78
C TYR A 79 -5.57 -6.70 -9.18
N GLU A 80 -6.71 -6.49 -9.85
CA GLU A 80 -7.97 -7.13 -9.48
C GLU A 80 -8.13 -8.45 -10.25
N ILE A 81 -8.02 -9.57 -9.54
CA ILE A 81 -8.02 -10.92 -10.15
C ILE A 81 -9.28 -11.25 -10.96
N THR A 82 -10.43 -10.69 -10.57
CA THR A 82 -11.72 -10.96 -11.20
C THR A 82 -11.90 -10.25 -12.53
N SER A 83 -11.39 -9.01 -12.64
CA SER A 83 -11.57 -8.17 -13.82
C SER A 83 -10.34 -8.15 -14.73
N GLY A 84 -9.16 -8.51 -14.20
CA GLY A 84 -7.89 -8.37 -14.89
C GLY A 84 -7.40 -6.92 -14.96
N ILE A 85 -8.10 -5.98 -14.32
CA ILE A 85 -7.76 -4.56 -14.34
C ILE A 85 -6.57 -4.31 -13.42
N VAL A 86 -5.64 -3.48 -13.89
CA VAL A 86 -4.50 -2.98 -13.11
C VAL A 86 -4.70 -1.49 -12.85
N ASP A 87 -4.74 -1.12 -11.58
CA ASP A 87 -4.68 0.26 -11.13
C ASP A 87 -3.19 0.61 -10.87
N PHE A 88 -2.67 1.63 -11.55
CA PHE A 88 -1.30 2.10 -11.38
C PHE A 88 -1.24 3.34 -10.48
N PHE A 89 -0.18 3.43 -9.69
CA PHE A 89 0.10 4.54 -8.80
C PHE A 89 1.52 5.05 -9.09
N SER A 90 1.68 6.36 -9.25
CA SER A 90 2.98 7.01 -9.42
C SER A 90 3.20 8.07 -8.34
N LEU A 91 4.46 8.34 -8.05
CA LEU A 91 4.85 9.46 -7.20
C LEU A 91 5.45 10.57 -8.06
N ASP A 92 5.18 11.83 -7.74
CA ASP A 92 5.95 12.95 -8.26
C ASP A 92 7.33 13.06 -7.58
N ALA A 93 8.13 14.02 -8.04
CA ALA A 93 9.44 14.33 -7.48
C ALA A 93 9.43 14.70 -5.98
N ASN A 94 8.27 15.03 -5.42
CA ASN A 94 8.10 15.35 -4.00
C ASN A 94 7.55 14.15 -3.19
N GLY A 95 7.39 12.97 -3.81
CA GLY A 95 6.79 11.80 -3.15
C GLY A 95 5.28 11.90 -2.93
N MET A 96 4.60 12.83 -3.60
CA MET A 96 3.14 12.91 -3.62
C MET A 96 2.60 11.96 -4.68
N ILE A 97 1.43 11.35 -4.43
CA ILE A 97 0.79 10.53 -5.47
C ILE A 97 0.39 11.45 -6.62
N THR A 98 0.80 11.09 -7.83
CA THR A 98 0.22 11.64 -9.05
C THR A 98 -0.87 10.70 -9.54
N GLU A 99 -2.01 11.27 -9.92
CA GLU A 99 -3.00 10.51 -10.69
C GLU A 99 -2.36 10.10 -12.02
N ALA A 100 -2.53 8.83 -12.39
CA ALA A 100 -2.15 8.31 -13.71
C ALA A 100 -3.21 8.70 -14.76
#